data_AF-S2ZJS0-F1
#
_entry.id   AF-S2ZJS0-F1
#
_cell.length_a   1.000
_cell.length_b   1.000
_cell.length_c   1.000
_cell.angle_alpha   90.00
_cell.angle_beta   90.00
_cell.angle_gamma   90.00
#
_symmetry.space_group_name_H-M   'P 1'
#
loop_
_entity.id
_entity.type
_entity.pdbx_description
1 polymer ?
#
loop_
_entity_poly.entity_id
_entity_poly.type
_entity_poly.pdbx_seq_one_letter_code
_entity_poly.pdbx_strand_id
1 'polypeptide(L)'
;MRKSILAVATAATVAFASVSPAIADERPENITDVKDMTFERVYTDGEGSSQETFYYFIKKDKDNHRVDTTVKDKDNNIVCDTVTQKADFMWNAGTTNCNRKKAIDVIKDISAYIAAISAAIGALFAIYTTAQKFIK
;
A
#
# COMPACT_ATOMS: atom_id res chain seq x y z
N MET A 1 14.04 -11.31 -43.58
CA MET A 1 14.32 -11.09 -42.14
C MET A 1 14.48 -9.60 -41.90
N ARG A 2 13.58 -8.96 -41.13
CA ARG A 2 13.72 -7.57 -40.67
C ARG A 2 13.52 -7.57 -39.15
N LYS A 3 14.62 -7.46 -38.39
CA LYS A 3 14.65 -7.30 -36.93
C LYS A 3 15.41 -6.00 -36.63
N SER A 4 14.74 -4.85 -36.63
CA SER A 4 15.42 -3.59 -36.25
C SER A 4 14.52 -2.50 -35.63
N ILE A 5 13.25 -2.76 -35.32
CA ILE A 5 12.33 -1.72 -34.79
C ILE A 5 11.82 -2.09 -33.38
N LEU A 6 12.69 -2.60 -32.51
CA LEU A 6 12.30 -2.94 -31.12
C LEU A 6 13.28 -2.47 -30.05
N ALA A 7 14.39 -1.81 -30.41
CA ALA A 7 15.41 -1.39 -29.45
C ALA A 7 15.33 0.09 -29.03
N VAL A 8 14.51 0.91 -29.69
CA VAL A 8 14.48 2.38 -29.45
C VAL A 8 13.46 2.77 -28.36
N ALA A 9 12.49 1.91 -28.04
CA ALA A 9 11.47 2.22 -27.03
C ALA A 9 11.97 2.08 -25.59
N THR A 10 13.00 1.26 -25.33
CA THR A 10 13.51 1.00 -23.97
C THR A 10 14.56 2.00 -23.49
N ALA A 11 15.20 2.75 -24.39
CA ALA A 11 16.23 3.72 -23.99
C ALA A 11 15.64 5.08 -23.58
N ALA A 12 14.51 5.50 -24.16
CA ALA A 12 13.88 6.78 -23.86
C ALA A 12 13.25 6.83 -22.46
N THR A 13 12.77 5.70 -21.93
CA THR A 13 12.21 5.61 -20.57
C THR A 13 13.26 5.71 -19.47
N VAL A 14 14.53 5.37 -19.75
CA VAL A 14 15.60 5.43 -18.74
C VAL A 14 16.13 6.86 -18.58
N ALA A 15 16.14 7.66 -19.64
CA ALA A 15 16.70 9.01 -19.60
C ALA A 15 15.85 10.03 -18.80
N PHE A 16 14.54 9.80 -18.66
CA PHE A 16 13.67 10.65 -17.83
C PHE A 16 13.61 10.22 -16.35
N ALA A 17 14.19 9.07 -15.98
CA ALA A 17 14.20 8.57 -14.61
C ALA A 17 15.28 9.23 -13.72
N SER A 18 16.17 10.05 -14.29
CA SER A 18 17.32 10.61 -13.56
C SER A 18 17.08 11.99 -12.91
N VAL A 19 15.86 12.54 -13.03
CA VAL A 19 15.50 13.82 -12.39
C VAL A 19 14.57 13.57 -11.21
N SER A 20 15.07 12.86 -10.19
CA SER A 20 14.39 12.78 -8.90
C SER A 20 14.49 14.13 -8.20
N PRO A 21 13.38 14.84 -7.92
CA PRO A 21 13.45 15.95 -6.99
C PRO A 21 13.90 15.40 -5.64
N ALA A 22 14.91 16.02 -5.03
CA ALA A 22 15.24 15.79 -3.64
C ALA A 22 14.02 16.24 -2.82
N ILE A 23 13.15 15.30 -2.44
CA ILE A 23 12.06 15.57 -1.53
C ILE A 23 12.73 15.87 -0.20
N ALA A 24 12.67 17.15 0.20
CA ALA A 24 13.11 17.59 1.50
C ALA A 24 12.43 16.72 2.57
N ASP A 25 13.19 16.34 3.60
CA ASP A 25 12.75 15.57 4.78
C ASP A 25 11.80 16.40 5.68
N GLU A 26 10.99 17.26 5.07
CA GLU A 26 10.10 18.19 5.74
C GLU A 26 8.68 17.69 5.60
N ARG A 27 8.02 17.53 6.75
CA ARG A 27 6.60 17.24 6.82
C ARG A 27 5.82 18.46 6.27
N PRO A 28 4.95 18.28 5.28
CA PRO A 28 4.15 19.38 4.77
C PRO A 28 3.08 19.81 5.78
N GLU A 29 2.74 21.10 5.77
CA GLU A 29 1.83 21.73 6.74
C GLU A 29 0.42 21.12 6.76
N ASN A 30 0.02 20.44 5.69
CA ASN A 30 -1.29 19.80 5.55
C ASN A 30 -1.42 18.47 6.32
N ILE A 31 -0.30 17.87 6.76
CA ILE A 31 -0.36 16.63 7.53
C ILE A 31 -0.64 16.98 8.99
N THR A 32 -1.83 16.64 9.45
CA THR A 32 -2.25 16.87 10.83
C THR A 32 -1.56 15.91 11.80
N ASP A 33 -1.26 16.39 13.01
CA ASP A 33 -0.72 15.54 14.07
C ASP A 33 -1.70 14.44 14.46
N VAL A 34 -1.15 13.33 14.94
CA VAL A 34 -1.92 12.31 15.64
C VAL A 34 -1.80 12.59 17.12
N LYS A 35 -2.95 12.64 17.81
CA LYS A 35 -3.01 12.96 19.24
C LYS A 35 -2.12 12.00 20.04
N ASP A 36 -1.32 12.55 20.95
CA ASP A 36 -0.41 11.81 21.83
C ASP A 36 0.68 11.00 21.10
N MET A 37 1.01 11.36 19.86
CA MET A 37 2.08 10.75 19.07
C MET A 37 3.03 11.81 18.52
N THR A 38 4.29 11.44 18.34
CA THR A 38 5.34 12.29 17.77
C THR A 38 5.61 11.88 16.32
N PHE A 39 5.73 12.87 15.43
CA PHE A 39 6.27 12.64 14.09
C PHE A 39 7.69 12.08 14.18
N GLU A 40 7.97 11.01 13.43
CA GLU A 40 9.25 10.33 13.43
C GLU A 40 10.03 10.55 12.13
N ARG A 41 9.40 10.29 10.98
CA ARG A 41 10.07 10.35 9.68
C ARG A 41 9.08 10.45 8.52
N VAL A 42 9.60 10.94 7.39
CA VAL A 42 9.01 10.74 6.07
C VAL A 42 9.56 9.42 5.49
N TYR A 43 8.71 8.64 4.83
CA TYR A 43 9.09 7.44 4.10
C TYR A 43 8.55 7.51 2.68
N THR A 44 9.43 7.43 1.70
CA THR A 44 9.06 7.41 0.28
C THR A 44 9.42 6.06 -0.31
N ASP A 45 8.53 5.50 -1.13
CA ASP A 45 8.76 4.27 -1.88
C ASP A 45 8.30 4.44 -3.33
N GLY A 46 8.90 3.70 -4.25
CA GLY A 46 8.70 3.84 -5.70
C GLY A 46 9.81 4.63 -6.40
N GLU A 47 9.69 4.75 -7.72
CA GLU A 47 10.69 5.40 -8.58
C GLU A 47 10.03 6.44 -9.51
N GLY A 48 10.67 7.60 -9.68
CA GLY A 48 10.18 8.66 -10.54
C GLY A 48 8.78 9.16 -10.14
N SER A 49 7.83 9.15 -11.09
CA SER A 49 6.48 9.68 -10.88
C SER A 49 5.53 8.76 -10.09
N SER A 50 5.95 7.53 -9.77
CA SER A 50 5.16 6.61 -8.93
C SER A 50 5.56 6.65 -7.46
N GLN A 51 6.41 7.61 -7.08
CA GLN A 51 6.80 7.77 -5.68
C GLN A 51 5.60 8.13 -4.80
N GLU A 52 5.40 7.33 -3.78
CA GLU A 52 4.41 7.55 -2.74
C GLU A 52 5.11 7.91 -1.43
N THR A 53 4.62 8.96 -0.79
CA THR A 53 5.18 9.48 0.47
C THR A 53 4.23 9.21 1.63
N PHE A 54 4.81 8.73 2.72
CA PHE A 54 4.14 8.34 3.95
C PHE A 54 4.77 9.01 5.16
N TYR A 55 3.95 9.34 6.14
CA TYR A 55 4.36 10.08 7.34
C TYR A 55 4.16 9.19 8.56
N TYR A 56 5.25 8.92 9.26
CA TYR A 56 5.26 8.06 10.43
C TYR A 56 5.07 8.88 11.71
N PHE A 57 4.08 8.48 12.50
CA PHE A 57 3.84 8.95 13.85
C PHE A 57 4.01 7.78 14.79
N ILE A 58 4.72 8.01 15.90
CA ILE A 58 4.97 6.99 16.90
C ILE A 58 4.57 7.47 18.27
N LYS A 59 4.11 6.54 19.09
CA LYS A 59 3.99 6.73 20.54
C LYS A 59 5.06 5.93 21.22
N LYS A 60 5.72 6.53 22.19
CA LYS A 60 6.68 5.85 23.05
C LYS A 60 6.16 5.78 24.48
N ASP A 61 6.55 4.73 25.20
CA ASP A 61 6.33 4.63 26.63
C ASP A 61 7.35 5.48 27.42
N LYS A 62 7.30 5.36 28.75
CA LYS A 62 8.20 6.08 29.67
C LYS A 62 9.65 5.61 29.54
N ASP A 63 9.88 4.39 29.06
CA ASP A 63 11.19 3.79 28.85
C ASP A 63 11.72 4.05 27.42
N ASN A 64 11.04 4.94 26.68
CA ASN A 64 11.37 5.33 25.31
C ASN A 64 11.26 4.16 24.29
N HIS A 65 10.53 3.10 24.63
CA HIS A 65 10.18 2.04 23.69
C HIS A 65 8.95 2.42 22.88
N ARG A 66 8.96 2.07 21.59
CA ARG A 66 7.80 2.30 20.72
C ARG A 66 6.67 1.35 21.08
N VAL A 67 5.51 1.91 21.37
CA VAL A 67 4.30 1.16 21.72
C VAL A 67 3.25 1.21 20.61
N ASP A 68 3.11 2.35 19.93
CA ASP A 68 2.15 2.51 18.84
C ASP A 68 2.79 3.18 17.62
N THR A 69 2.28 2.84 16.44
CA THR A 69 2.63 3.48 15.17
C THR A 69 1.35 3.79 14.39
N THR A 70 1.28 5.01 13.88
CA THR A 70 0.29 5.43 12.89
C THR A 70 1.02 5.98 11.67
N VAL A 71 0.60 5.54 10.49
CA VAL A 71 1.14 5.98 9.20
C VAL A 71 0.03 6.67 8.43
N LYS A 72 0.34 7.87 7.93
CA LYS A 72 -0.53 8.64 7.05
C LYS A 72 0.03 8.72 5.64
N ASP A 73 -0.84 8.83 4.65
CA ASP A 73 -0.46 9.20 3.27
C ASP A 73 -0.30 10.73 3.12
N LYS A 74 0.07 11.17 1.91
CA LYS A 74 0.15 12.59 1.50
C LYS A 74 -1.17 13.36 1.58
N ASP A 75 -2.28 12.64 1.57
CA ASP A 75 -3.63 13.20 1.62
C ASP A 75 -4.19 13.19 3.05
N ASN A 76 -3.31 12.95 4.05
CA ASN A 76 -3.60 12.94 5.49
C ASN A 76 -4.56 11.81 5.94
N ASN A 77 -4.75 10.77 5.11
CA ASN A 77 -5.51 9.58 5.48
C ASN A 77 -4.64 8.60 6.27
N ILE A 78 -5.22 7.97 7.28
CA ILE A 78 -4.55 6.88 8.02
C ILE A 78 -4.56 5.61 7.15
N VAL A 79 -3.37 5.18 6.71
CA VAL A 79 -3.16 3.96 5.92
C VAL A 79 -2.71 2.77 6.78
N CYS A 80 -2.16 3.04 7.97
CA CYS A 80 -1.90 2.01 8.96
C CYS A 80 -1.94 2.59 10.38
N ASP A 81 -2.51 1.85 11.32
CA ASP A 81 -2.58 2.20 12.73
C ASP A 81 -2.58 0.94 13.60
N THR A 82 -1.61 0.83 14.51
CA THR A 82 -1.47 -0.32 15.42
C THR A 82 -2.49 -0.30 16.55
N VAL A 83 -3.04 0.87 16.91
CA VAL A 83 -4.04 0.97 17.99
C VAL A 83 -5.38 0.38 17.53
N THR A 84 -5.85 0.81 16.35
CA THR A 84 -7.11 0.33 15.77
C THR A 84 -6.95 -0.94 14.95
N GLN A 85 -5.72 -1.45 14.79
CA GLN A 85 -5.38 -2.56 13.89
C GLN A 85 -5.82 -2.30 12.44
N LYS A 86 -5.96 -1.03 12.06
CA LYS A 86 -6.27 -0.63 10.69
C LYS A 86 -5.03 -0.78 9.84
N ALA A 87 -5.13 -1.46 8.72
CA ALA A 87 -4.09 -1.50 7.69
C ALA A 87 -4.73 -1.55 6.31
N ASP A 88 -4.25 -0.71 5.42
CA ASP A 88 -4.58 -0.83 4.01
C ASP A 88 -3.81 -1.99 3.35
N PHE A 89 -4.15 -2.35 2.12
CA PHE A 89 -3.62 -3.54 1.44
C PHE A 89 -2.08 -3.56 1.34
N MET A 90 -1.43 -2.40 1.31
CA MET A 90 0.03 -2.24 1.26
C MET A 90 0.72 -2.35 2.62
N TRP A 91 -0.04 -2.39 3.72
CA TRP A 91 0.46 -2.31 5.07
C TRP A 91 0.05 -3.52 5.90
N ASN A 92 0.83 -3.80 6.93
CA ASN A 92 0.47 -4.73 7.99
C ASN A 92 0.61 -4.01 9.33
N ALA A 93 -0.49 -3.96 10.09
CA ALA A 93 -0.49 -3.46 11.46
C ALA A 93 0.05 -4.57 12.37
N GLY A 94 1.30 -4.44 12.79
CA GLY A 94 1.87 -5.28 13.84
C GLY A 94 1.40 -4.85 15.23
N THR A 95 2.01 -5.43 16.27
CA THR A 95 1.70 -5.10 17.65
C THR A 95 2.08 -3.67 18.02
N THR A 96 3.26 -3.22 17.58
CA THR A 96 3.79 -1.87 17.89
C THR A 96 4.23 -1.09 16.65
N ASN A 97 4.30 -1.76 15.49
CA ASN A 97 4.84 -1.22 14.26
C ASN A 97 3.92 -1.46 13.05
N CYS A 98 3.81 -0.44 12.21
CA CYS A 98 3.27 -0.54 10.86
C CYS A 98 4.36 -0.96 9.88
N ASN A 99 4.22 -2.16 9.32
CA ASN A 99 5.17 -2.73 8.37
C ASN A 99 4.61 -2.62 6.96
N ARG A 100 5.34 -2.00 6.05
CA ARG A 100 4.98 -2.00 4.64
C ARG A 100 5.22 -3.39 4.05
N LYS A 101 4.23 -3.92 3.33
CA LYS A 101 4.36 -5.20 2.63
C LYS A 101 5.29 -5.05 1.43
N LYS A 102 6.01 -6.12 1.10
CA LYS A 102 6.76 -6.18 -0.16
C LYS A 102 5.77 -6.26 -1.31
N ALA A 103 6.13 -5.69 -2.46
CA ALA A 103 5.29 -5.72 -3.66
C ALA A 103 4.81 -7.14 -4.04
N ILE A 104 5.68 -8.15 -3.90
CA ILE A 104 5.34 -9.54 -4.18
C ILE A 104 4.25 -10.10 -3.25
N ASP A 105 4.24 -9.68 -1.98
CA ASP A 105 3.26 -10.15 -1.00
C ASP A 105 1.91 -9.47 -1.23
N VAL A 106 1.93 -8.19 -1.62
CA VAL A 106 0.72 -7.48 -2.06
C VAL A 106 0.08 -8.16 -3.28
N ILE A 107 0.88 -8.53 -4.28
CA ILE A 107 0.38 -9.24 -5.49
C ILE A 107 -0.23 -10.60 -5.10
N LYS A 108 0.41 -11.33 -4.18
CA LYS A 108 -0.12 -12.61 -3.67
C LYS A 108 -1.46 -12.42 -2.97
N ASP A 109 -1.57 -11.44 -2.06
CA ASP A 109 -2.83 -11.16 -1.36
C ASP A 109 -3.94 -10.82 -2.34
N ILE A 110 -3.68 -9.92 -3.32
CA ILE A 110 -4.66 -9.54 -4.34
C ILE A 110 -5.09 -10.76 -5.17
N SER A 111 -4.15 -11.60 -5.60
CA SER A 111 -4.48 -12.81 -6.37
C SER A 111 -5.30 -13.82 -5.56
N ALA A 112 -5.04 -13.97 -4.26
CA ALA A 112 -5.85 -14.79 -3.36
C ALA A 112 -7.27 -14.23 -3.21
N TYR A 113 -7.42 -12.90 -3.06
CA TYR A 113 -8.73 -12.25 -3.03
C TYR A 113 -9.53 -12.46 -4.32
N ILE A 114 -8.88 -12.33 -5.49
CA ILE A 114 -9.53 -12.56 -6.80
C ILE A 114 -9.99 -14.02 -6.92
N ALA A 115 -9.17 -14.98 -6.48
CA ALA A 115 -9.53 -16.40 -6.49
C ALA A 115 -10.75 -16.69 -5.60
N ALA A 116 -10.80 -16.12 -4.39
CA ALA A 116 -11.91 -16.27 -3.47
C ALA A 116 -13.22 -15.69 -4.04
N ILE A 117 -13.17 -14.50 -4.64
CA ILE A 117 -14.32 -13.88 -5.32
C ILE A 117 -14.80 -14.77 -6.47
N SER A 118 -13.88 -15.27 -7.29
CA SER A 118 -14.20 -16.14 -8.43
C SER A 118 -14.88 -17.43 -7.98
N ALA A 119 -14.43 -18.03 -6.88
CA ALA A 119 -15.05 -19.22 -6.29
C ALA A 119 -16.46 -18.93 -5.74
N ALA A 120 -16.66 -17.79 -5.07
CA ALA A 120 -17.97 -17.38 -4.56
C ALA A 120 -18.99 -17.16 -5.69
N ILE A 121 -18.57 -16.52 -6.78
CA ILE A 121 -19.41 -16.34 -7.98
C ILE A 121 -19.78 -17.71 -8.57
N GLY A 122 -18.81 -18.62 -8.70
CA GLY A 122 -19.07 -19.98 -9.19
C GLY A 122 -20.09 -20.75 -8.33
N ALA A 123 -19.98 -20.64 -7.00
CA ALA A 123 -20.93 -21.24 -6.07
C ALA A 123 -22.35 -20.66 -6.23
N LEU A 124 -22.48 -19.35 -6.41
CA LEU A 124 -23.77 -18.69 -6.68
C LEU A 124 -24.44 -19.22 -7.96
N PHE A 125 -23.67 -19.38 -9.06
CA PHE A 125 -24.20 -19.95 -10.29
C PHE A 125 -24.62 -21.42 -10.14
N ALA A 126 -23.89 -22.23 -9.37
CA ALA A 126 -24.26 -23.61 -9.08
C ALA A 126 -25.56 -23.70 -8.26
N ILE A 127 -25.74 -22.82 -7.26
CA ILE A 127 -26.99 -22.72 -6.50
C ILE A 127 -28.13 -22.30 -7.41
N TYR A 128 -27.93 -21.28 -8.23
CA TYR A 128 -28.96 -20.78 -9.16
C TYR A 128 -29.43 -21.85 -10.15
N THR A 129 -28.50 -22.56 -10.79
CA THR A 129 -28.81 -23.64 -11.73
C THR A 129 -29.51 -24.81 -11.05
N THR A 130 -29.15 -25.13 -9.80
CA THR A 130 -29.83 -26.16 -9.01
C THR A 130 -31.24 -25.71 -8.61
N ALA A 131 -31.41 -24.47 -8.16
CA ALA A 131 -32.71 -23.89 -7.82
C ALA A 131 -33.67 -23.85 -9.03
N GLN A 132 -33.17 -23.54 -10.24
CA GLN A 132 -33.98 -23.60 -11.45
C GLN A 132 -34.50 -25.01 -11.79
N LYS A 133 -33.82 -26.08 -11.36
CA LYS A 133 -34.33 -27.45 -11.53
C LYS A 133 -35.52 -27.78 -10.65
N PHE A 134 -35.74 -27.05 -9.56
CA PHE A 134 -36.87 -27.24 -8.64
C PHE A 134 -38.06 -26.31 -8.94
N ILE A 135 -37.85 -25.27 -9.75
CA ILE A 135 -38.89 -24.31 -10.15
C ILE A 135 -39.59 -24.73 -11.47
N LYS A 136 -39.01 -25.69 -12.21
CA LYS A 136 -39.67 -26.39 -13.33
C LYS A 136 -40.32 -27.67 -12.85
#